data_AF-A0A367IW53-F1
#
_entry.id   AF-A0A367IW53-F1
#
_cell.length_a   1.000
_cell.length_b   1.000
_cell.length_c   1.000
_cell.angle_alpha   90.00
_cell.angle_beta   90.00
_cell.angle_gamma   90.00
#
_symmetry.space_group_name_H-M   'P 1'
#
loop_
_entity.id
_entity.type
_entity.pdbx_description
1 polymer ?
#
loop_
_entity_poly.entity_id
_entity_poly.type
_entity_poly.pdbx_seq_one_letter_code
_entity_poly.pdbx_strand_id
1 'polypeptide(L)'
;MGPVIVRDSRANKLQACRQRIALFKGLQVESFEERALALEKIIQVVKSFIRSSSRSSLSPLSKSNATSPTTVMNHCLEETEAEQNNEEDNDEYSEHLSYYLLTILRLSITCPYADVRQTFKELLSILRDTTSLPIPQAKFNSPSHFISLYDIFSLESNASSNQLIYYPRSSNISFSPWSSVSQPNDENDPSMPDIALINNPTHDSIVDTNPNIPDVHFSDFTGGRPSDEYVRQMMIKTFTEEGRLFNLQRILSFFPSFFEIHHLTFTKITKAPLGPLHRTWKTYLSLMVAATQRCQYLVSVFKSDFLYNGGNPDWLKGIDHVPVKLKSLNGLLLKLARQPWTLTTDDITHLLTGDLGDAWSRGELVQAVLIIGTILGLSSFILGCGISLEIDMTGGFDLSVSHCGIENELNIHEDLRHWEAQDDNLFSSDQGIGLGLSIDIEETTKDLISKLKSKKNSPLKEQLTESLDKMNLNDDRRQIKIKTQFDLPTVDVQEINAVHEDLDRFIDPVLNQSIKNQPFDPTEHHEFMLAEYCWEDHGCDLANYYLPGIGDDLVAEFTEAISITDWR
;
A
#
# COMPACT_ATOMS: atom_id res chain seq x y z
N MET A 1 14.65 2.33 -37.05
CA MET A 1 15.54 2.13 -35.89
C MET A 1 14.82 2.09 -34.52
N GLY A 2 13.49 2.22 -34.43
CA GLY A 2 12.77 2.42 -33.14
C GLY A 2 12.51 1.23 -32.20
N PRO A 3 12.27 -0.04 -32.63
CA PRO A 3 11.83 -1.09 -31.69
C PRO A 3 12.96 -1.87 -31.01
N VAL A 4 14.20 -1.80 -31.50
CA VAL A 4 15.35 -2.49 -30.90
C VAL A 4 15.94 -1.65 -29.76
N ILE A 5 16.12 -0.35 -29.97
CA ILE A 5 16.67 0.59 -28.97
C ILE A 5 15.77 0.65 -27.71
N VAL A 6 14.44 0.68 -27.87
CA VAL A 6 13.48 0.70 -26.75
C VAL A 6 13.51 -0.61 -25.93
N ARG A 7 13.78 -1.75 -26.59
CA ARG A 7 13.90 -3.05 -25.89
C ARG A 7 15.18 -3.13 -25.08
N ASP A 8 16.28 -2.62 -25.61
CA ASP A 8 17.57 -2.60 -24.93
C ASP A 8 17.55 -1.63 -23.73
N SER A 9 16.95 -0.44 -23.88
CA SER A 9 16.75 0.51 -22.77
C SER A 9 15.91 -0.07 -21.62
N ARG A 10 14.79 -0.75 -21.92
CA ARG A 10 13.98 -1.41 -20.89
C ARG A 10 14.74 -2.53 -20.17
N ALA A 11 15.51 -3.32 -20.91
CA ALA A 11 16.31 -4.40 -20.33
C ALA A 11 17.36 -3.84 -19.35
N ASN A 12 18.01 -2.72 -19.70
CA ASN A 12 18.95 -2.00 -18.85
C ASN A 12 18.26 -1.47 -17.58
N LYS A 13 17.12 -0.75 -17.70
CA LYS A 13 16.35 -0.28 -16.54
C LYS A 13 15.91 -1.42 -15.61
N LEU A 14 15.45 -2.53 -16.18
CA LEU A 14 15.08 -3.72 -15.40
C LEU A 14 16.29 -4.36 -14.70
N GLN A 15 17.44 -4.39 -15.36
CA GLN A 15 18.68 -4.87 -14.76
C GLN A 15 19.13 -3.98 -13.61
N ALA A 16 19.15 -2.65 -13.79
CA ALA A 16 19.51 -1.69 -12.75
C ALA A 16 18.56 -1.77 -11.55
N CYS A 17 17.25 -1.83 -11.80
CA CYS A 17 16.22 -2.03 -10.77
C CYS A 17 16.48 -3.32 -9.97
N ARG A 18 16.75 -4.45 -10.65
CA ARG A 18 17.06 -5.73 -9.99
C ARG A 18 18.35 -5.67 -9.17
N GLN A 19 19.37 -4.99 -9.67
CA GLN A 19 20.63 -4.79 -8.94
C GLN A 19 20.41 -3.98 -7.66
N ARG A 20 19.64 -2.88 -7.75
CA ARG A 20 19.24 -2.07 -6.60
C ARG A 20 18.49 -2.92 -5.58
N ILE A 21 17.42 -3.62 -5.99
CA ILE A 21 16.63 -4.49 -5.10
C ILE A 21 17.51 -5.57 -4.45
N ALA A 22 18.37 -6.25 -5.22
CA ALA A 22 19.27 -7.27 -4.69
C ALA A 22 20.26 -6.71 -3.66
N LEU A 23 20.76 -5.48 -3.88
CA LEU A 23 21.67 -4.83 -2.95
C LEU A 23 21.00 -4.54 -1.60
N PHE A 24 19.79 -3.99 -1.61
CA PHE A 24 19.03 -3.69 -0.38
C PHE A 24 18.42 -4.93 0.27
N LYS A 25 18.24 -6.02 -0.46
CA LYS A 25 17.76 -7.30 0.10
C LYS A 25 18.66 -7.83 1.22
N GLY A 26 19.94 -7.49 1.21
CA GLY A 26 20.87 -7.83 2.31
C GLY A 26 20.52 -7.21 3.66
N LEU A 27 19.58 -6.26 3.72
CA LEU A 27 19.09 -5.66 4.97
C LEU A 27 17.90 -6.42 5.57
N GLN A 28 17.30 -7.37 4.84
CA GLN A 28 16.14 -8.15 5.26
C GLN A 28 16.57 -9.38 6.08
N VAL A 29 17.39 -9.13 7.10
CA VAL A 29 17.95 -10.17 7.97
C VAL A 29 17.96 -9.70 9.42
N GLU A 30 17.71 -10.62 10.35
CA GLU A 30 17.69 -10.32 11.79
C GLU A 30 19.10 -10.11 12.35
N SER A 31 20.14 -10.68 11.73
CA SER A 31 21.54 -10.55 12.15
C SER A 31 22.07 -9.14 11.92
N PHE A 32 22.48 -8.48 13.01
CA PHE A 32 23.12 -7.16 12.95
C PHE A 32 24.41 -7.18 12.12
N GLU A 33 25.24 -8.22 12.26
CA GLU A 33 26.52 -8.33 11.54
C GLU A 33 26.31 -8.40 10.03
N GLU A 34 25.32 -9.18 9.58
CA GLU A 34 24.97 -9.27 8.16
C GLU A 34 24.43 -7.94 7.62
N ARG A 35 23.58 -7.26 8.40
CA ARG A 35 23.11 -5.91 8.02
C ARG A 35 24.24 -4.90 7.94
N ALA A 36 25.20 -4.91 8.86
CA ALA A 36 26.36 -4.02 8.84
C ALA A 36 27.19 -4.21 7.54
N LEU A 37 27.43 -5.46 7.13
CA LEU A 37 28.10 -5.76 5.87
C LEU A 37 27.30 -5.31 4.63
N ALA A 38 25.98 -5.45 4.66
CA ALA A 38 25.09 -4.97 3.60
C ALA A 38 25.11 -3.43 3.51
N LEU A 39 25.05 -2.73 4.65
CA LEU A 39 25.15 -1.28 4.75
C LEU A 39 26.47 -0.76 4.16
N GLU A 40 27.60 -1.41 4.48
CA GLU A 40 28.90 -1.02 3.91
C GLU A 40 28.89 -1.11 2.38
N LYS A 41 28.37 -2.22 1.83
CA LYS A 41 28.26 -2.41 0.37
C LYS A 41 27.37 -1.33 -0.26
N ILE A 42 26.23 -1.03 0.34
CA ILE A 42 25.31 0.02 -0.14
C ILE A 42 26.02 1.38 -0.17
N ILE A 43 26.70 1.75 0.92
CA ILE A 43 27.45 3.01 1.02
C ILE A 43 28.56 3.08 -0.04
N GLN A 44 29.28 1.99 -0.27
CA GLN A 44 30.33 1.92 -1.29
C GLN A 44 29.78 2.15 -2.69
N VAL A 45 28.65 1.51 -3.02
CA VAL A 45 27.96 1.70 -4.32
C VAL A 45 27.54 3.15 -4.49
N VAL A 46 26.85 3.75 -3.51
CA VAL A 46 26.40 5.15 -3.60
C VAL A 46 27.58 6.12 -3.72
N LYS A 47 28.66 5.90 -2.95
CA LYS A 47 29.90 6.71 -3.08
C LYS A 47 30.54 6.55 -4.46
N SER A 48 30.45 5.38 -5.08
CA SER A 48 30.91 5.16 -6.46
C SER A 48 30.11 5.99 -7.45
N PHE A 49 28.79 6.04 -7.29
CA PHE A 49 27.92 6.94 -8.07
C PHE A 49 28.38 8.39 -7.95
N ILE A 50 28.49 8.91 -6.73
CA ILE A 50 28.84 10.31 -6.51
C ILE A 50 30.21 10.70 -7.09
N ARG A 51 31.22 9.82 -6.96
CA ARG A 51 32.56 10.08 -7.52
C ARG A 51 32.54 10.18 -9.05
N SER A 52 31.69 9.42 -9.71
CA SER A 52 31.60 9.41 -11.17
C SER A 52 30.88 10.65 -11.69
N SER A 53 29.79 11.07 -11.02
CA SER A 53 29.10 12.34 -11.30
C SER A 53 29.99 13.58 -11.08
N SER A 54 30.96 13.49 -10.16
CA SER A 54 31.93 14.57 -9.92
C SER A 54 33.06 14.61 -10.97
N ARG A 55 33.30 13.52 -11.71
CA ARG A 55 34.33 13.47 -12.75
C ARG A 55 33.82 13.94 -14.11
N SER A 56 32.53 13.74 -14.39
CA SER A 56 31.91 14.22 -15.64
C SER A 56 31.77 15.75 -15.68
N SER A 57 31.66 16.42 -14.53
CA SER A 57 31.66 17.91 -14.45
C SER A 57 33.04 18.57 -14.57
N LEU A 58 34.13 17.78 -14.61
CA LEU A 58 35.52 18.27 -14.53
C LEU A 58 36.38 17.91 -15.75
N SER A 59 35.78 17.54 -16.90
CA SER A 59 36.51 17.32 -18.15
C SER A 59 37.25 18.61 -18.59
N PRO A 60 38.60 18.61 -18.65
CA PRO A 60 39.35 19.79 -19.03
C PRO A 60 39.32 19.97 -20.55
N LEU A 61 38.90 21.16 -20.99
CA LEU A 61 39.07 21.67 -22.35
C LEU A 61 40.57 21.66 -22.69
N SER A 62 41.05 20.57 -23.29
CA SER A 62 42.45 20.41 -23.66
C SER A 62 42.74 21.23 -24.93
N LYS A 63 43.16 22.49 -24.73
CA LYS A 63 43.84 23.27 -25.77
C LYS A 63 45.19 22.60 -26.07
N SER A 64 45.26 21.82 -27.13
CA SER A 64 46.52 21.33 -27.69
C SER A 64 47.17 22.43 -28.54
N ASN A 65 48.18 23.10 -27.98
CA ASN A 65 49.16 23.83 -28.76
C ASN A 65 50.20 22.84 -29.31
N ALA A 66 50.14 22.51 -30.60
CA ALA A 66 51.29 22.03 -31.34
C ALA A 66 51.15 22.36 -32.84
N THR A 67 52.16 23.07 -33.34
CA THR A 67 52.30 23.65 -34.67
C THR A 67 52.74 22.61 -35.69
N SER A 68 52.09 22.58 -36.87
CA SER A 68 52.61 22.35 -38.24
C SER A 68 51.85 21.30 -39.09
N PRO A 69 51.84 21.46 -40.43
CA PRO A 69 50.63 21.31 -41.24
C PRO A 69 50.58 20.02 -42.08
N THR A 70 49.39 19.62 -42.54
CA THR A 70 49.02 19.36 -43.95
C THR A 70 47.78 18.44 -44.03
N THR A 71 46.87 18.78 -44.95
CA THR A 71 45.73 18.01 -45.48
C THR A 71 44.38 18.29 -44.83
N VAL A 72 43.63 19.14 -45.52
CA VAL A 72 42.21 19.43 -45.37
C VAL A 72 41.42 18.28 -46.02
N MET A 73 40.55 17.59 -45.28
CA MET A 73 39.09 17.50 -45.53
C MET A 73 38.44 16.39 -44.67
N ASN A 74 37.25 16.72 -44.16
CA ASN A 74 36.25 15.87 -43.50
C ASN A 74 36.44 15.57 -42.00
N HIS A 75 35.95 16.48 -41.16
CA HIS A 75 35.32 16.13 -39.89
C HIS A 75 34.38 17.26 -39.47
N CYS A 76 33.06 17.03 -39.54
CA CYS A 76 32.05 17.90 -38.93
C CYS A 76 30.71 17.16 -38.70
N LEU A 77 30.77 15.86 -38.37
CA LEU A 77 29.58 15.05 -38.07
C LEU A 77 29.74 14.05 -36.89
N GLU A 78 30.91 13.92 -36.25
CA GLU A 78 31.11 12.94 -35.15
C GLU A 78 31.12 13.57 -33.73
N GLU A 79 31.26 14.90 -33.60
CA GLU A 79 31.26 15.54 -32.26
C GLU A 79 29.85 15.58 -31.65
N THR A 80 28.81 15.67 -32.47
CA THR A 80 27.41 15.78 -31.98
C THR A 80 26.86 14.46 -31.44
N GLU A 81 27.22 13.32 -32.05
CA GLU A 81 26.81 11.98 -31.57
C GLU A 81 27.58 11.59 -30.28
N ALA A 82 28.86 11.96 -30.17
CA ALA A 82 29.66 11.67 -28.98
C ALA A 82 29.26 12.55 -27.78
N GLU A 83 28.89 13.82 -28.00
CA GLU A 83 28.35 14.69 -26.96
C GLU A 83 26.96 14.24 -26.51
N GLN A 84 26.06 13.88 -27.44
CA GLN A 84 24.73 13.34 -27.12
C GLN A 84 24.80 12.01 -26.35
N ASN A 85 25.66 11.08 -26.75
CA ASN A 85 25.84 9.83 -26.02
C ASN A 85 26.40 10.06 -24.60
N ASN A 86 27.29 11.05 -24.41
CA ASN A 86 27.81 11.39 -23.09
C ASN A 86 26.77 12.10 -22.21
N GLU A 87 25.85 12.88 -22.78
CA GLU A 87 24.75 13.50 -22.05
C GLU A 87 23.71 12.44 -21.63
N GLU A 88 23.29 11.56 -22.54
CA GLU A 88 22.37 10.44 -22.25
C GLU A 88 22.92 9.50 -21.15
N ASP A 89 24.20 9.14 -21.23
CA ASP A 89 24.85 8.29 -20.22
C ASP A 89 24.93 8.98 -18.83
N ASN A 90 25.12 10.30 -18.79
CA ASN A 90 25.14 11.06 -17.54
C ASN A 90 23.74 11.18 -16.91
N ASP A 91 22.71 11.35 -17.73
CA ASP A 91 21.32 11.45 -17.29
C ASP A 91 20.82 10.11 -16.74
N GLU A 92 21.10 8.99 -17.41
CA GLU A 92 20.79 7.63 -16.91
C GLU A 92 21.51 7.36 -15.57
N TYR A 93 22.75 7.82 -15.45
CA TYR A 93 23.53 7.66 -14.23
C TYR A 93 22.97 8.47 -13.04
N SER A 94 22.51 9.69 -13.32
CA SER A 94 21.84 10.57 -12.35
C SER A 94 20.48 10.00 -11.93
N GLU A 95 19.71 9.47 -12.88
CA GLU A 95 18.42 8.79 -12.65
C GLU A 95 18.60 7.58 -11.71
N HIS A 96 19.58 6.71 -11.98
CA HIS A 96 19.88 5.58 -11.10
C HIS A 96 20.25 6.01 -9.68
N LEU A 97 21.15 6.98 -9.52
CA LEU A 97 21.53 7.51 -8.20
C LEU A 97 20.30 8.03 -7.44
N SER A 98 19.36 8.68 -8.14
CA SER A 98 18.13 9.18 -7.53
C SER A 98 17.31 8.05 -6.88
N TYR A 99 17.14 6.90 -7.55
CA TYR A 99 16.40 5.75 -6.98
C TYR A 99 17.12 5.12 -5.78
N TYR A 100 18.46 5.11 -5.77
CA TYR A 100 19.21 4.71 -4.58
C TYR A 100 18.95 5.66 -3.41
N LEU A 101 19.01 6.98 -3.65
CA LEU A 101 18.77 7.99 -2.61
C LEU A 101 17.33 7.94 -2.07
N LEU A 102 16.33 7.73 -2.94
CA LEU A 102 14.94 7.53 -2.52
C LEU A 102 14.78 6.27 -1.66
N THR A 103 15.41 5.16 -2.06
CA THR A 103 15.39 3.91 -1.27
C THR A 103 16.03 4.11 0.10
N ILE A 104 17.15 4.84 0.16
CA ILE A 104 17.88 5.18 1.39
C ILE A 104 17.04 6.10 2.27
N LEU A 105 16.41 7.13 1.71
CA LEU A 105 15.52 8.02 2.42
C LEU A 105 14.37 7.24 3.08
N ARG A 106 13.68 6.39 2.33
CA ARG A 106 12.63 5.52 2.87
C ARG A 106 13.17 4.68 4.03
N LEU A 107 14.25 3.94 3.83
CA LEU A 107 14.81 3.05 4.84
C LEU A 107 15.37 3.80 6.05
N SER A 108 15.77 5.06 5.90
CA SER A 108 16.18 5.92 7.01
C SER A 108 15.04 6.23 7.99
N ILE A 109 13.78 6.10 7.54
CA ILE A 109 12.58 6.47 8.29
C ILE A 109 11.77 5.23 8.69
N THR A 110 11.48 4.33 7.74
CA THR A 110 10.49 3.26 7.95
C THR A 110 11.08 1.86 8.14
N CYS A 111 12.41 1.71 8.06
CA CYS A 111 13.03 0.42 8.35
C CYS A 111 12.84 0.07 9.83
N PRO A 112 12.40 -1.15 10.19
CA PRO A 112 12.27 -1.55 11.60
C PRO A 112 13.60 -1.60 12.36
N TYR A 113 14.73 -1.74 11.68
CA TYR A 113 16.04 -1.86 12.29
C TYR A 113 16.71 -0.48 12.53
N ALA A 114 16.99 -0.16 13.79
CA ALA A 114 17.56 1.13 14.20
C ALA A 114 18.95 1.39 13.62
N ASP A 115 19.78 0.35 13.51
CA ASP A 115 21.11 0.43 12.91
C ASP A 115 21.07 0.86 11.45
N VAL A 116 20.09 0.36 10.69
CA VAL A 116 19.86 0.75 9.29
C VAL A 116 19.42 2.21 9.21
N ARG A 117 18.43 2.61 10.03
CA ARG A 117 17.91 3.98 10.03
C ARG A 117 18.99 5.00 10.35
N GLN A 118 19.73 4.78 11.44
CA GLN A 118 20.79 5.69 11.89
C GLN A 118 21.87 5.84 10.82
N THR A 119 22.36 4.71 10.28
CA THR A 119 23.41 4.71 9.25
C THR A 119 22.98 5.50 8.01
N PHE A 120 21.73 5.34 7.57
CA PHE A 120 21.22 6.07 6.42
C PHE A 120 20.91 7.54 6.69
N LYS A 121 20.44 7.91 7.90
CA LYS A 121 20.31 9.31 8.32
C LYS A 121 21.66 10.01 8.30
N GLU A 122 22.69 9.39 8.87
CA GLU A 122 24.07 9.89 8.86
C GLU A 122 24.60 10.04 7.44
N LEU A 123 24.41 9.03 6.58
CA LEU A 123 24.80 9.10 5.18
C LEU A 123 24.15 10.28 4.47
N LEU A 124 22.83 10.44 4.58
CA LEU A 124 22.10 11.55 3.94
C LEU A 124 22.54 12.92 4.48
N SER A 125 22.88 13.03 5.77
CA SER A 125 23.45 14.25 6.35
C SER A 125 24.82 14.56 5.76
N ILE A 126 25.73 13.57 5.73
CA ILE A 126 27.07 13.73 5.16
C ILE A 126 26.98 14.14 3.69
N LEU A 127 26.10 13.52 2.91
CA LEU A 127 25.94 13.85 1.50
C LEU A 127 25.44 15.28 1.30
N ARG A 128 24.50 15.73 2.12
CA ARG A 128 23.98 17.10 2.10
C ARG A 128 25.05 18.14 2.42
N ASP A 129 25.96 17.84 3.34
CA ASP A 129 27.00 18.77 3.77
C ASP A 129 28.22 18.77 2.84
N THR A 130 28.52 17.64 2.19
CA THR A 130 29.76 17.44 1.43
C THR A 130 29.59 17.52 -0.09
N THR A 131 28.37 17.43 -0.60
CA THR A 131 28.10 17.44 -2.03
C THR A 131 27.09 18.53 -2.39
N SER A 132 27.18 19.08 -3.60
CA SER A 132 26.16 19.99 -4.14
C SER A 132 24.98 19.25 -4.77
N LEU A 133 24.85 17.94 -4.52
CA LEU A 133 23.78 17.12 -5.08
C LEU A 133 22.46 17.39 -4.35
N PRO A 134 21.33 17.42 -5.07
CA PRO A 134 20.03 17.55 -4.43
C PRO A 134 19.69 16.24 -3.71
N ILE A 135 19.51 16.31 -2.38
CA ILE A 135 19.17 15.15 -1.54
C ILE A 135 17.66 15.19 -1.24
N PRO A 136 16.90 14.11 -1.52
CA PRO A 136 15.46 14.08 -1.29
C PRO A 136 15.15 14.15 0.20
N GLN A 137 14.04 14.81 0.54
CA GLN A 137 13.54 14.92 1.91
C GLN A 137 12.11 14.40 1.98
N ALA A 138 11.75 13.75 3.10
CA ALA A 138 10.38 13.27 3.27
C ALA A 138 9.42 14.45 3.40
N LYS A 139 8.36 14.43 2.58
CA LYS A 139 7.33 15.48 2.61
C LYS A 139 6.41 15.32 3.83
N PHE A 140 6.16 14.07 4.22
CA PHE A 140 5.31 13.71 5.35
C PHE A 140 6.08 12.87 6.36
N ASN A 141 5.97 13.22 7.64
CA ASN A 141 6.63 12.49 8.72
C ASN A 141 5.76 11.36 9.31
N SER A 142 4.43 11.45 9.16
CA SER A 142 3.48 10.46 9.63
C SER A 142 2.92 9.60 8.48
N PRO A 143 2.66 8.29 8.69
CA PRO A 143 1.92 7.43 7.76
C PRO A 143 0.51 7.91 7.40
N SER A 144 -0.07 8.82 8.18
CA SER A 144 -1.40 9.37 7.96
C SER A 144 -1.41 10.86 8.25
N HIS A 145 -2.18 11.61 7.47
CA HIS A 145 -2.46 13.03 7.69
C HIS A 145 -3.35 13.26 8.93
N PHE A 146 -4.07 12.22 9.38
CA PHE A 146 -5.03 12.29 10.49
C PHE A 146 -4.48 11.78 11.81
N ILE A 147 -3.37 11.03 11.78
CA ILE A 147 -2.77 10.43 12.98
C ILE A 147 -1.40 11.07 13.18
N SER A 148 -1.20 11.67 14.36
CA SER A 148 0.10 12.24 14.73
C SER A 148 1.17 11.14 14.78
N LEU A 149 2.40 11.49 14.38
CA LEU A 149 3.53 10.56 14.47
C LEU A 149 3.72 10.01 15.90
N TYR A 150 3.37 10.79 16.94
CA TYR A 150 3.48 10.36 18.34
C TYR A 150 2.44 9.30 18.75
N ASP A 151 1.36 9.16 18.00
CA ASP A 151 0.31 8.16 18.25
C ASP A 151 0.51 6.88 17.44
N ILE A 152 1.33 6.93 16.39
CA ILE A 152 1.73 5.76 15.60
C ILE A 152 2.58 4.82 16.44
N PHE A 153 2.47 3.51 16.24
CA PHE A 153 3.38 2.57 16.87
C PHE A 153 4.83 2.82 16.44
N SER A 154 5.70 2.96 17.44
CA SER A 154 7.12 3.12 17.24
C SER A 154 7.72 1.85 16.62
N LEU A 155 8.76 2.04 15.81
CA LEU A 155 9.52 0.93 15.24
C LEU A 155 10.64 0.46 16.19
N GLU A 156 10.80 1.10 17.35
CA GLU A 156 11.81 0.74 18.35
C GLU A 156 11.44 -0.48 19.20
N SER A 157 12.45 -1.19 19.68
CA SER A 157 12.31 -2.23 20.70
C SER A 157 12.12 -1.60 22.09
N ASN A 158 10.89 -1.61 22.59
CA ASN A 158 10.62 -1.31 23.99
C ASN A 158 10.55 -2.63 24.77
N ALA A 159 11.68 -3.08 25.30
CA ALA A 159 11.79 -4.25 26.19
C ALA A 159 10.97 -4.14 27.49
N SER A 160 10.22 -3.06 27.68
CA SER A 160 9.47 -2.71 28.88
C SER A 160 7.99 -3.13 28.85
N SER A 161 7.45 -3.60 27.73
CA SER A 161 6.09 -4.16 27.69
C SER A 161 6.10 -5.65 28.10
N ASN A 162 6.33 -5.95 29.38
CA ASN A 162 6.17 -7.29 29.94
C ASN A 162 4.70 -7.75 30.02
N GLN A 163 3.76 -7.01 29.41
CA GLN A 163 2.36 -7.41 29.31
C GLN A 163 2.17 -8.32 28.09
N LEU A 164 1.86 -9.59 28.34
CA LEU A 164 1.48 -10.53 27.30
C LEU A 164 0.08 -10.15 26.79
N ILE A 165 0.01 -9.46 25.65
CA ILE A 165 -1.27 -9.12 25.01
C ILE A 165 -1.72 -10.32 24.17
N TYR A 166 -2.86 -10.89 24.53
CA TYR A 166 -3.49 -11.94 23.75
C TYR A 166 -4.36 -11.35 22.64
N TYR A 167 -4.03 -11.71 21.40
CA TYR A 167 -4.84 -11.41 20.21
C TYR A 167 -5.68 -12.64 19.87
N PRO A 168 -7.02 -12.54 19.88
CA PRO A 168 -7.87 -13.64 19.48
C PRO A 168 -7.60 -13.98 18.02
N ARG A 169 -7.60 -15.28 17.70
CA ARG A 169 -7.40 -15.80 16.34
C ARG A 169 -8.65 -16.51 15.88
N SER A 170 -8.95 -16.40 14.59
CA SER A 170 -10.00 -17.19 13.97
C SER A 170 -9.60 -18.68 13.94
N SER A 171 -10.58 -19.59 13.97
CA SER A 171 -10.35 -21.04 13.92
C SER A 171 -9.61 -21.51 12.66
N ASN A 172 -9.65 -20.70 11.59
CA ASN A 172 -9.03 -20.99 10.30
C ASN A 172 -7.53 -20.63 10.27
N ILE A 173 -7.03 -19.89 11.28
CA ILE A 173 -5.62 -19.50 11.42
C ILE A 173 -5.05 -20.17 12.67
N SER A 174 -4.54 -21.40 12.49
CA SER A 174 -3.93 -22.16 13.60
C SER A 174 -2.55 -21.64 14.01
N PHE A 175 -1.82 -21.01 13.09
CA PHE A 175 -0.49 -20.46 13.34
C PHE A 175 -0.37 -19.05 12.77
N SER A 176 0.09 -18.11 13.59
CA SER A 176 0.37 -16.75 13.13
C SER A 176 1.79 -16.69 12.56
N PRO A 177 1.98 -16.26 11.29
CA PRO A 177 3.31 -16.03 10.73
C PRO A 177 4.14 -15.07 11.57
N TRP A 178 3.47 -14.17 12.29
CA TRP A 178 4.10 -13.10 13.07
C TRP A 178 4.41 -13.47 14.52
N SER A 179 3.86 -14.56 15.06
CA SER A 179 4.17 -15.00 16.43
C SER A 179 5.61 -15.49 16.63
N SER A 180 6.21 -15.18 17.77
CA SER A 180 7.62 -15.44 18.10
C SER A 180 7.85 -16.70 18.97
N VAL A 181 6.84 -17.54 19.21
CA VAL A 181 6.97 -18.67 20.15
C VAL A 181 6.46 -19.99 19.56
N SER A 182 7.37 -20.96 19.47
CA SER A 182 7.12 -22.40 19.52
C SER A 182 6.24 -22.74 20.71
N GLN A 183 5.07 -23.32 20.47
CA GLN A 183 4.07 -23.65 21.50
C GLN A 183 4.69 -24.35 22.72
N PRO A 184 4.25 -24.05 23.95
CA PRO A 184 4.31 -25.05 25.01
C PRO A 184 3.41 -26.21 24.60
N ASN A 185 3.96 -27.42 24.64
CA ASN A 185 3.32 -28.67 24.24
C ASN A 185 1.89 -28.82 24.73
N ASP A 186 1.09 -29.51 23.91
CA ASP A 186 -0.16 -30.19 24.26
C ASP A 186 -0.20 -30.64 25.74
N GLU A 187 -0.93 -29.92 26.59
CA GLU A 187 -1.24 -30.30 27.97
C GLU A 187 -2.28 -31.44 28.04
N ASN A 188 -2.09 -32.51 27.25
CA ASN A 188 -2.92 -33.71 27.31
C ASN A 188 -2.10 -35.01 27.21
N ASP A 189 -0.90 -35.04 27.79
CA ASP A 189 -0.20 -36.30 28.09
C ASP A 189 -0.34 -36.62 29.60
N PRO A 190 -1.09 -37.68 30.00
CA PRO A 190 -1.35 -37.99 31.40
C PRO A 190 -0.16 -38.61 32.17
N SER A 191 1.07 -38.48 31.68
CA SER A 191 2.21 -39.26 32.15
C SER A 191 3.44 -38.46 32.59
N MET A 192 3.28 -37.34 33.31
CA MET A 192 4.38 -36.68 34.04
C MET A 192 3.87 -35.95 35.31
N PRO A 193 4.63 -35.94 36.42
CA PRO A 193 4.12 -35.58 37.75
C PRO A 193 4.10 -34.06 37.98
N ASP A 194 3.11 -33.63 38.76
CA ASP A 194 2.84 -32.25 39.18
C ASP A 194 4.09 -31.53 39.71
N ILE A 195 4.46 -30.39 39.11
CA ILE A 195 5.36 -29.42 39.74
C ILE A 195 4.56 -28.18 40.13
N ALA A 196 4.48 -28.00 41.44
CA ALA A 196 3.72 -26.98 42.12
C ALA A 196 4.15 -25.55 41.77
N LEU A 197 3.13 -24.69 41.65
CA LEU A 197 3.20 -23.22 41.73
C LEU A 197 4.03 -22.77 42.95
N ILE A 198 5.09 -21.99 42.72
CA ILE A 198 5.70 -21.16 43.76
C ILE A 198 5.64 -19.70 43.32
N ASN A 199 4.87 -18.94 44.09
CA ASN A 199 4.76 -17.49 44.02
C ASN A 199 6.01 -16.79 44.58
N ASN A 200 6.29 -15.64 43.95
CA ASN A 200 6.85 -14.40 44.46
C ASN A 200 8.38 -14.13 44.44
N PRO A 201 8.74 -12.82 44.25
CA PRO A 201 9.96 -12.39 43.61
C PRO A 201 11.04 -12.03 44.63
N THR A 202 12.30 -12.31 44.27
CA THR A 202 13.46 -11.69 44.91
C THR A 202 14.29 -11.02 43.84
N HIS A 203 14.52 -9.73 44.05
CA HIS A 203 15.67 -8.98 43.53
C HIS A 203 16.88 -9.89 43.29
N ASP A 204 17.34 -9.98 42.05
CA ASP A 204 18.69 -9.55 41.73
C ASP A 204 18.90 -9.47 40.21
N SER A 205 19.39 -8.30 39.83
CA SER A 205 19.94 -7.95 38.53
C SER A 205 21.13 -8.85 38.18
N ILE A 206 21.00 -9.67 37.14
CA ILE A 206 22.15 -10.09 36.33
C ILE A 206 21.72 -9.98 34.87
N VAL A 207 22.12 -8.86 34.26
CA VAL A 207 22.17 -8.69 32.81
C VAL A 207 23.34 -9.55 32.34
N ASP A 208 23.05 -10.69 31.70
CA ASP A 208 24.05 -11.41 30.91
C ASP A 208 24.37 -10.58 29.65
N THR A 209 25.29 -9.64 29.83
CA THR A 209 25.90 -8.86 28.74
C THR A 209 27.03 -9.70 28.15
N ASN A 210 26.82 -10.18 26.93
CA ASN A 210 27.88 -10.75 26.11
C ASN A 210 28.83 -9.61 25.68
N PRO A 211 30.11 -9.57 26.10
CA PRO A 211 30.91 -8.33 26.11
C PRO A 211 31.55 -7.95 24.77
N ASN A 212 31.00 -8.37 23.62
CA ASN A 212 31.57 -8.13 22.29
C ASN A 212 30.68 -7.35 21.32
N ILE A 213 29.54 -6.80 21.77
CA ILE A 213 28.73 -5.91 20.94
C ILE A 213 29.05 -4.47 21.39
N PRO A 214 29.52 -3.58 20.49
CA PRO A 214 29.70 -2.18 20.84
C PRO A 214 28.37 -1.63 21.34
N ASP A 215 28.39 -1.05 22.54
CA ASP A 215 27.25 -0.42 23.20
C ASP A 215 26.91 0.89 22.47
N VAL A 216 26.36 0.77 21.26
CA VAL A 216 25.87 1.91 20.50
C VAL A 216 24.51 2.26 21.09
N HIS A 217 24.51 3.21 22.00
CA HIS A 217 23.29 3.88 22.45
C HIS A 217 22.65 4.59 21.24
N PHE A 218 21.81 3.87 20.50
CA PHE A 218 21.01 4.43 19.42
C PHE A 218 19.92 5.29 20.06
N SER A 219 20.12 6.61 20.10
CA SER A 219 19.15 7.59 20.61
C SER A 219 18.22 8.11 19.50
N ASP A 220 17.91 7.27 18.50
CA ASP A 220 17.06 7.65 17.38
C ASP A 220 15.64 7.14 17.63
N PHE A 221 14.76 8.06 18.04
CA PHE A 221 13.35 7.79 18.27
C PHE A 221 12.61 7.99 16.95
N THR A 222 12.04 6.93 16.37
CA THR A 222 11.14 7.04 15.20
C THR A 222 9.88 7.88 15.45
N GLY A 223 9.72 8.44 16.65
CA GLY A 223 8.45 8.94 17.13
C GLY A 223 7.56 7.77 17.56
N GLY A 224 6.42 8.11 18.14
CA GLY A 224 5.37 7.13 18.36
C GLY A 224 5.27 6.55 19.74
N ARG A 225 4.19 5.81 19.96
CA ARG A 225 3.89 5.09 21.19
C ARG A 225 4.56 3.71 21.19
N PRO A 226 4.89 3.15 22.36
CA PRO A 226 5.34 1.75 22.44
C PRO A 226 4.31 0.80 21.82
N SER A 227 4.78 -0.19 21.06
CA SER A 227 3.98 -1.38 20.71
C SER A 227 4.35 -2.55 21.61
N ASP A 228 3.44 -3.52 21.76
CA ASP A 228 3.80 -4.82 22.31
C ASP A 228 4.68 -5.62 21.33
N GLU A 229 5.18 -6.76 21.83
CA GLU A 229 6.08 -7.63 21.09
C GLU A 229 5.44 -8.26 19.84
N TYR A 230 4.15 -8.58 19.87
CA TYR A 230 3.48 -9.19 18.71
C TYR A 230 3.37 -8.19 17.57
N VAL A 231 2.91 -6.97 17.85
CA VAL A 231 2.83 -5.89 16.85
C VAL A 231 4.21 -5.53 16.30
N ARG A 232 5.23 -5.54 17.15
CA ARG A 232 6.62 -5.31 16.73
C ARG A 232 7.10 -6.40 15.76
N GLN A 233 6.89 -7.67 16.10
CA GLN A 233 7.23 -8.80 15.23
C GLN A 233 6.43 -8.79 13.93
N MET A 234 5.18 -8.31 13.99
CA MET A 234 4.34 -8.10 12.82
C MET A 234 5.00 -7.13 11.82
N MET A 235 5.44 -5.97 12.29
CA MET A 235 6.13 -4.99 11.45
C MET A 235 7.48 -5.49 10.94
N ILE A 236 8.26 -6.17 11.78
CA ILE A 236 9.60 -6.68 11.41
C ILE A 236 9.49 -7.75 10.34
N LYS A 237 8.70 -8.80 10.55
CA LYS A 237 8.60 -9.87 9.56
C LYS A 237 7.92 -9.41 8.27
N THR A 238 6.97 -8.47 8.36
CA THR A 238 6.43 -7.81 7.14
C THR A 238 7.56 -7.17 6.33
N PHE A 239 8.48 -6.43 6.97
CA PHE A 239 9.65 -5.89 6.29
C PHE A 239 10.62 -6.98 5.80
N THR A 240 10.88 -8.02 6.59
CA THR A 240 11.79 -9.11 6.22
C THR A 240 11.28 -9.93 5.04
N GLU A 241 9.97 -10.12 4.92
CA GLU A 241 9.35 -10.90 3.84
C GLU A 241 9.12 -10.07 2.57
N GLU A 242 8.60 -8.85 2.70
CA GLU A 242 8.24 -8.00 1.57
C GLU A 242 9.37 -7.02 1.15
N GLY A 243 10.38 -6.83 1.99
CA GLY A 243 11.45 -5.85 1.79
C GLY A 243 11.03 -4.39 1.99
N ARG A 244 9.81 -4.19 2.47
CA ARG A 244 9.19 -2.88 2.67
C ARG A 244 8.10 -2.99 3.73
N LEU A 245 8.00 -1.95 4.57
CA LEU A 245 6.88 -1.74 5.47
C LEU A 245 6.13 -0.50 4.99
N PHE A 246 4.96 -0.70 4.40
CA PHE A 246 4.11 0.36 3.84
C PHE A 246 3.39 1.15 4.95
N ASN A 247 3.06 2.41 4.68
CA ASN A 247 2.25 3.25 5.56
C ASN A 247 0.91 2.60 5.89
N LEU A 248 0.27 1.95 4.91
CA LEU A 248 -0.95 1.14 5.13
C LEU A 248 -0.76 0.08 6.22
N GLN A 249 0.33 -0.68 6.17
CA GLN A 249 0.59 -1.75 7.15
C GLN A 249 0.86 -1.16 8.54
N ARG A 250 1.52 0.01 8.62
CA ARG A 250 1.70 0.74 9.88
C ARG A 250 0.37 1.16 10.48
N ILE A 251 -0.61 1.58 9.68
CA ILE A 251 -1.96 1.91 10.17
C ILE A 251 -2.75 0.64 10.52
N LEU A 252 -2.70 -0.41 9.70
CA LEU A 252 -3.36 -1.69 10.01
C LEU A 252 -2.83 -2.35 11.28
N SER A 253 -1.59 -2.06 11.69
CA SER A 253 -1.01 -2.58 12.93
C SER A 253 -1.74 -2.16 14.21
N PHE A 254 -2.62 -1.16 14.15
CA PHE A 254 -3.57 -0.83 15.23
C PHE A 254 -4.61 -1.93 15.48
N PHE A 255 -4.82 -2.80 14.49
CA PHE A 255 -5.79 -3.88 14.51
C PHE A 255 -5.11 -5.22 14.14
N PRO A 256 -4.26 -5.79 15.00
CA PRO A 256 -3.35 -6.88 14.59
C PRO A 256 -4.06 -8.15 14.11
N SER A 257 -5.16 -8.55 14.76
CA SER A 257 -5.97 -9.70 14.34
C SER A 257 -6.59 -9.48 12.96
N PHE A 258 -7.17 -8.30 12.72
CA PHE A 258 -7.70 -7.93 11.40
C PHE A 258 -6.61 -7.87 10.34
N PHE A 259 -5.45 -7.25 10.65
CA PHE A 259 -4.35 -7.14 9.70
C PHE A 259 -3.85 -8.52 9.26
N GLU A 260 -3.72 -9.47 10.19
CA GLU A 260 -3.31 -10.83 9.86
C GLU A 260 -4.28 -11.52 8.89
N ILE A 261 -5.59 -11.45 9.18
CA ILE A 261 -6.62 -12.06 8.33
C ILE A 261 -6.69 -11.36 6.96
N HIS A 262 -6.68 -10.02 6.95
CA HIS A 262 -6.70 -9.22 5.73
C HIS A 262 -5.47 -9.49 4.85
N HIS A 263 -4.28 -9.64 5.44
CA HIS A 263 -3.08 -9.96 4.68
C HIS A 263 -3.21 -11.32 3.97
N LEU A 264 -3.81 -12.32 4.62
CA LEU A 264 -4.06 -13.64 4.06
C LEU A 264 -5.04 -13.57 2.87
N THR A 265 -6.20 -12.95 3.05
CA THR A 265 -7.23 -12.83 2.02
C THR A 265 -6.74 -11.99 0.84
N PHE A 266 -6.12 -10.84 1.12
CA PHE A 266 -5.51 -9.97 0.11
C PHE A 266 -4.44 -10.71 -0.70
N THR A 267 -3.62 -11.53 -0.05
CA THR A 267 -2.59 -12.32 -0.72
C THR A 267 -3.20 -13.36 -1.65
N LYS A 268 -4.22 -14.11 -1.18
CA LYS A 268 -4.92 -15.12 -1.99
C LYS A 268 -5.63 -14.51 -3.20
N ILE A 269 -6.34 -13.40 -3.00
CA ILE A 269 -7.13 -12.71 -4.03
C ILE A 269 -6.20 -12.06 -5.05
N THR A 270 -5.25 -11.24 -4.59
CA THR A 270 -4.51 -10.29 -5.44
C THR A 270 -3.08 -10.75 -5.73
N LYS A 271 -2.32 -11.23 -4.73
CA LYS A 271 -0.88 -11.51 -4.86
C LYS A 271 -0.52 -12.95 -5.24
N ALA A 272 -1.43 -13.93 -5.15
CA ALA A 272 -1.11 -15.33 -5.41
C ALA A 272 -0.58 -15.55 -6.85
N PRO A 273 0.47 -16.36 -7.08
CA PRO A 273 0.97 -16.63 -8.43
C PRO A 273 -0.02 -17.42 -9.30
N LEU A 274 -0.79 -18.30 -8.65
CA LEU A 274 -1.74 -19.20 -9.28
C LEU A 274 -3.16 -18.71 -9.03
N GLY A 275 -4.06 -19.02 -9.96
CA GLY A 275 -5.47 -18.67 -9.89
C GLY A 275 -6.07 -18.53 -11.28
N PRO A 276 -7.38 -18.28 -11.37
CA PRO A 276 -8.06 -18.02 -12.64
C PRO A 276 -7.42 -16.90 -13.47
N LEU A 277 -7.00 -15.81 -12.83
CA LEU A 277 -6.35 -14.66 -13.46
C LEU A 277 -4.83 -14.68 -13.28
N HIS A 278 -4.12 -14.35 -14.36
CA HIS A 278 -2.69 -14.16 -14.34
C HIS A 278 -2.28 -13.00 -13.42
N ARG A 279 -1.14 -13.13 -12.73
CA ARG A 279 -0.63 -12.16 -11.75
C ARG A 279 -0.69 -10.71 -12.25
N THR A 280 -0.19 -10.44 -13.45
CA THR A 280 -0.18 -9.07 -14.02
C THR A 280 -1.59 -8.53 -14.31
N TRP A 281 -2.55 -9.40 -14.66
CA TRP A 281 -3.94 -9.00 -14.86
C TRP A 281 -4.59 -8.62 -13.54
N LYS A 282 -4.31 -9.36 -12.47
CA LYS A 282 -4.81 -9.03 -11.11
C LYS A 282 -4.29 -7.68 -10.66
N THR A 283 -2.98 -7.46 -10.76
CA THR A 283 -2.38 -6.18 -10.34
C THR A 283 -2.87 -5.00 -11.19
N TYR A 284 -3.00 -5.17 -12.51
CA TYR A 284 -3.54 -4.10 -13.35
C TYR A 284 -5.02 -3.82 -13.07
N LEU A 285 -5.83 -4.86 -12.85
CA LEU A 285 -7.23 -4.68 -12.42
C LEU A 285 -7.30 -3.91 -11.09
N SER A 286 -6.45 -4.24 -10.11
CA SER A 286 -6.35 -3.49 -8.86
C SER A 286 -5.97 -2.02 -9.10
N LEU A 287 -5.05 -1.74 -10.03
CA LEU A 287 -4.70 -0.38 -10.45
C LEU A 287 -5.90 0.35 -11.05
N MET A 288 -6.66 -0.29 -11.96
CA MET A 288 -7.86 0.30 -12.56
C MET A 288 -8.93 0.65 -11.52
N VAL A 289 -9.14 -0.24 -10.54
CA VAL A 289 -10.11 -0.02 -9.46
C VAL A 289 -9.66 1.17 -8.59
N ALA A 290 -8.38 1.22 -8.22
CA ALA A 290 -7.81 2.32 -7.45
C ALA A 290 -7.92 3.66 -8.19
N ALA A 291 -7.64 3.68 -9.50
CA ALA A 291 -7.80 4.87 -10.33
C ALA A 291 -9.27 5.32 -10.40
N THR A 292 -10.22 4.38 -10.50
CA THR A 292 -11.67 4.66 -10.46
C THR A 292 -12.11 5.34 -9.16
N GLN A 293 -11.44 5.02 -8.05
CA GLN A 293 -11.64 5.64 -6.72
C GLN A 293 -10.76 6.87 -6.48
N ARG A 294 -9.97 7.30 -7.48
CA ARG A 294 -8.97 8.37 -7.38
C ARG A 294 -7.96 8.16 -6.24
N CYS A 295 -7.64 6.91 -5.92
CA CYS A 295 -6.71 6.54 -4.87
C CYS A 295 -5.27 6.51 -5.39
N GLN A 296 -4.59 7.67 -5.42
CA GLN A 296 -3.20 7.79 -5.90
C GLN A 296 -2.25 6.81 -5.20
N TYR A 297 -2.39 6.63 -3.89
CA TYR A 297 -1.54 5.72 -3.11
C TYR A 297 -1.55 4.30 -3.71
N LEU A 298 -2.73 3.72 -3.94
CA LEU A 298 -2.83 2.37 -4.48
C LEU A 298 -2.44 2.30 -5.96
N VAL A 299 -2.69 3.36 -6.74
CA VAL A 299 -2.23 3.42 -8.13
C VAL A 299 -0.70 3.34 -8.18
N SER A 300 0.02 4.09 -7.33
CA SER A 300 1.48 4.03 -7.26
C SER A 300 1.98 2.65 -6.83
N VAL A 301 1.36 2.04 -5.81
CA VAL A 301 1.72 0.69 -5.34
C VAL A 301 1.51 -0.36 -6.44
N PHE A 302 0.33 -0.42 -7.05
CA PHE A 302 0.02 -1.41 -8.06
C PHE A 302 0.76 -1.17 -9.38
N LYS A 303 1.12 0.08 -9.71
CA LYS A 303 1.95 0.39 -10.87
C LYS A 303 3.34 -0.26 -10.72
N SER A 304 3.98 -0.06 -9.57
CA SER A 304 5.26 -0.68 -9.24
C SER A 304 5.16 -2.21 -9.31
N ASP A 305 4.17 -2.80 -8.65
CA ASP A 305 3.96 -4.25 -8.66
C ASP A 305 3.69 -4.80 -10.05
N PHE A 306 2.93 -4.10 -10.88
CA PHE A 306 2.58 -4.53 -12.24
C PHE A 306 3.84 -4.63 -13.10
N LEU A 307 4.69 -3.61 -13.07
CA LEU A 307 5.93 -3.56 -13.84
C LEU A 307 6.94 -4.60 -13.33
N TYR A 308 7.07 -4.74 -12.00
CA TYR A 308 7.95 -5.73 -11.39
C TYR A 308 7.56 -7.17 -11.76
N ASN A 309 6.26 -7.44 -11.86
CA ASN A 309 5.71 -8.73 -12.27
C ASN A 309 5.76 -8.98 -13.80
N GLY A 310 6.43 -8.11 -14.56
CA GLY A 310 6.59 -8.27 -16.01
C GLY A 310 5.40 -7.80 -16.83
N GLY A 311 4.54 -6.93 -16.26
CA GLY A 311 3.45 -6.29 -16.97
C GLY A 311 3.91 -5.53 -18.21
N ASN A 312 3.02 -5.39 -19.19
CA ASN A 312 3.29 -4.57 -20.37
C ASN A 312 3.14 -3.08 -20.03
N PRO A 313 4.21 -2.26 -20.06
CA PRO A 313 4.16 -0.84 -19.70
C PRO A 313 3.24 -0.04 -20.61
N ASP A 314 2.97 -0.51 -21.84
CA ASP A 314 2.01 0.16 -22.72
C ASP A 314 0.61 0.23 -22.08
N TRP A 315 0.24 -0.72 -21.22
CA TRP A 315 -1.04 -0.67 -20.51
C TRP A 315 -1.14 0.58 -19.61
N LEU A 316 -0.01 1.09 -19.11
CA LEU A 316 0.03 2.27 -18.24
C LEU A 316 -0.22 3.59 -18.97
N LYS A 317 -0.22 3.58 -20.33
CA LYS A 317 -0.61 4.73 -21.16
C LYS A 317 -2.10 5.04 -21.07
N GLY A 318 -2.92 4.05 -20.70
CA GLY A 318 -4.36 4.21 -20.52
C GLY A 318 -5.18 3.07 -21.10
N ILE A 319 -6.49 3.17 -20.92
CA ILE A 319 -7.49 2.14 -21.21
C ILE A 319 -7.53 1.68 -22.67
N ASP A 320 -7.02 2.49 -23.61
CA ASP A 320 -6.96 2.12 -25.02
C ASP A 320 -5.82 1.16 -25.38
N HIS A 321 -4.86 0.97 -24.46
CA HIS A 321 -3.67 0.14 -24.68
C HIS A 321 -3.76 -1.24 -24.01
N VAL A 322 -4.88 -1.54 -23.35
CA VAL A 322 -5.11 -2.85 -22.71
C VAL A 322 -5.81 -3.82 -23.65
N PRO A 323 -5.74 -5.15 -23.40
CA PRO A 323 -6.50 -6.14 -24.15
C PRO A 323 -8.00 -5.87 -24.10
N VAL A 324 -8.70 -6.18 -25.20
CA VAL A 324 -10.16 -5.99 -25.34
C VAL A 324 -10.92 -6.66 -24.21
N LYS A 325 -10.53 -7.89 -23.85
CA LYS A 325 -11.06 -8.62 -22.69
C LYS A 325 -11.00 -7.80 -21.39
N LEU A 326 -9.90 -7.09 -21.11
CA LEU A 326 -9.79 -6.30 -19.88
C LEU A 326 -10.60 -5.01 -19.96
N LYS A 327 -10.64 -4.38 -21.14
CA LYS A 327 -11.47 -3.19 -21.42
C LYS A 327 -12.96 -3.48 -21.24
N SER A 328 -13.44 -4.66 -21.61
CA SER A 328 -14.86 -5.03 -21.49
C SER A 328 -15.37 -5.07 -20.04
N LEU A 329 -14.47 -5.25 -19.07
CA LEU A 329 -14.80 -5.29 -17.63
C LEU A 329 -15.14 -3.90 -17.05
N ASN A 330 -14.82 -2.80 -17.74
CA ASN A 330 -14.92 -1.45 -17.20
C ASN A 330 -16.36 -1.07 -16.81
N GLY A 331 -17.35 -1.49 -17.59
CA GLY A 331 -18.77 -1.28 -17.25
C GLY A 331 -19.17 -1.94 -15.94
N LEU A 332 -18.73 -3.18 -15.72
CA LEU A 332 -18.96 -3.92 -14.47
C LEU A 332 -18.26 -3.23 -13.29
N LEU A 333 -16.99 -2.85 -13.46
CA LEU A 333 -16.22 -2.11 -12.45
C LEU A 333 -16.93 -0.83 -12.03
N LEU A 334 -17.31 0.01 -12.98
CA LEU A 334 -17.96 1.30 -12.70
C LEU A 334 -19.32 1.11 -12.01
N LYS A 335 -20.11 0.12 -12.42
CA LYS A 335 -21.36 -0.22 -11.72
C LYS A 335 -21.09 -0.67 -10.29
N LEU A 336 -20.17 -1.60 -10.06
CA LEU A 336 -19.80 -2.07 -8.72
C LEU A 336 -19.30 -0.93 -7.82
N ALA A 337 -18.53 0.01 -8.38
CA ALA A 337 -17.93 1.11 -7.66
C ALA A 337 -18.91 2.24 -7.30
N ARG A 338 -19.96 2.45 -8.10
CA ARG A 338 -20.80 3.67 -8.03
C ARG A 338 -22.28 3.40 -7.80
N GLN A 339 -22.78 2.27 -8.31
CA GLN A 339 -24.20 1.93 -8.26
C GLN A 339 -24.42 0.40 -8.36
N PRO A 340 -23.88 -0.39 -7.40
CA PRO A 340 -23.89 -1.85 -7.47
C PRO A 340 -25.30 -2.46 -7.55
N TRP A 341 -26.33 -1.75 -7.07
CA TRP A 341 -27.74 -2.16 -7.17
C TRP A 341 -28.29 -2.16 -8.61
N THR A 342 -27.59 -1.57 -9.58
CA THR A 342 -28.00 -1.53 -11.01
C THR A 342 -27.47 -2.70 -11.83
N LEU A 343 -26.81 -3.66 -11.19
CA LEU A 343 -26.27 -4.83 -11.85
C LEU A 343 -27.39 -5.76 -12.33
N THR A 344 -27.23 -6.26 -13.55
CA THR A 344 -28.17 -7.15 -14.21
C THR A 344 -27.48 -8.42 -14.70
N THR A 345 -28.26 -9.47 -14.96
CA THR A 345 -27.75 -10.71 -15.57
C THR A 345 -27.13 -10.46 -16.94
N ASP A 346 -27.59 -9.45 -17.68
CA ASP A 346 -27.06 -9.08 -18.99
C ASP A 346 -25.62 -8.55 -18.90
N ASP A 347 -25.29 -7.79 -17.86
CA ASP A 347 -23.93 -7.30 -17.61
C ASP A 347 -22.94 -8.45 -17.49
N ILE A 348 -23.33 -9.52 -16.78
CA ILE A 348 -22.51 -10.72 -16.61
C ILE A 348 -22.50 -11.57 -17.88
N THR A 349 -23.67 -11.74 -18.53
CA THR A 349 -23.80 -12.55 -19.74
C THR A 349 -22.94 -11.99 -20.87
N HIS A 350 -22.93 -10.67 -21.05
CA HIS A 350 -22.10 -10.01 -22.06
C HIS A 350 -20.60 -10.28 -21.88
N LEU A 351 -20.11 -10.39 -20.64
CA LEU A 351 -18.71 -10.73 -20.36
C LEU A 351 -18.40 -12.21 -20.66
N LEU A 352 -19.39 -13.09 -20.57
CA LEU A 352 -19.26 -14.52 -20.83
C LEU A 352 -19.40 -14.88 -22.33
N THR A 353 -19.99 -14.02 -23.16
CA THR A 353 -20.37 -14.32 -24.56
C THR A 353 -19.41 -13.75 -25.63
N GLY A 354 -18.18 -13.40 -25.27
CA GLY A 354 -17.18 -12.85 -26.20
C GLY A 354 -16.63 -13.86 -27.22
N ASP A 355 -15.90 -13.35 -28.22
CA ASP A 355 -15.16 -14.16 -29.19
C ASP A 355 -14.03 -14.99 -28.52
N LEU A 356 -13.52 -15.99 -29.23
CA LEU A 356 -12.43 -16.86 -28.77
C LEU A 356 -11.21 -16.03 -28.33
N GLY A 357 -10.95 -16.01 -27.02
CA GLY A 357 -9.84 -15.28 -26.41
C GLY A 357 -10.26 -14.00 -25.67
N ASP A 358 -11.44 -13.45 -25.98
CA ASP A 358 -11.98 -12.23 -25.37
C ASP A 358 -13.10 -12.48 -24.35
N ALA A 359 -13.69 -13.67 -24.34
CA ALA A 359 -14.65 -14.07 -23.32
C ALA A 359 -13.99 -14.28 -21.94
N TRP A 360 -14.68 -13.85 -20.89
CA TRP A 360 -14.34 -14.19 -19.52
C TRP A 360 -14.90 -15.56 -19.13
N SER A 361 -14.11 -16.36 -18.42
CA SER A 361 -14.61 -17.52 -17.71
C SER A 361 -15.26 -17.10 -16.38
N ARG A 362 -16.13 -17.97 -15.85
CA ARG A 362 -16.76 -17.72 -14.55
C ARG A 362 -15.75 -17.58 -13.42
N GLY A 363 -14.68 -18.38 -13.42
CA GLY A 363 -13.62 -18.28 -12.41
C GLY A 363 -12.84 -16.98 -12.49
N GLU A 364 -12.54 -16.50 -13.70
CA GLU A 364 -11.91 -15.19 -13.89
C GLU A 364 -12.82 -14.06 -13.42
N LEU A 365 -14.13 -14.11 -13.71
CA LEU A 365 -15.09 -13.10 -13.25
C LEU A 365 -15.26 -13.10 -11.73
N VAL A 366 -15.37 -14.28 -11.11
CA VAL A 366 -15.46 -14.37 -9.64
C VAL A 366 -14.20 -13.79 -9.00
N GLN A 367 -13.01 -14.14 -9.50
CA GLN A 367 -11.78 -13.53 -8.99
C GLN A 367 -11.72 -12.02 -9.24
N ALA A 368 -12.17 -11.55 -10.42
CA ALA A 368 -12.20 -10.13 -10.75
C ALA A 368 -13.13 -9.36 -9.81
N VAL A 369 -14.33 -9.86 -9.54
CA VAL A 369 -15.28 -9.21 -8.61
C VAL A 369 -14.73 -9.18 -7.18
N LEU A 370 -14.07 -10.25 -6.72
CA LEU A 370 -13.37 -10.25 -5.43
C LEU A 370 -12.28 -9.18 -5.39
N ILE A 371 -11.43 -9.08 -6.42
CA ILE A 371 -10.40 -8.03 -6.52
C ILE A 371 -11.06 -6.64 -6.49
N ILE A 372 -12.12 -6.42 -7.28
CA ILE A 372 -12.83 -5.13 -7.32
C ILE A 372 -13.35 -4.78 -5.92
N GLY A 373 -14.10 -5.68 -5.26
CA GLY A 373 -14.62 -5.46 -3.90
C GLY A 373 -13.52 -5.16 -2.88
N THR A 374 -12.46 -5.96 -2.85
CA THR A 374 -11.32 -5.76 -1.94
C THR A 374 -10.66 -4.40 -2.16
N ILE A 375 -10.40 -4.00 -3.41
CA ILE A 375 -9.70 -2.74 -3.70
C ILE A 375 -10.61 -1.53 -3.53
N LEU A 376 -11.92 -1.64 -3.77
CA LEU A 376 -12.89 -0.58 -3.44
C LEU A 376 -12.92 -0.31 -1.93
N GLY A 377 -12.98 -1.37 -1.11
CA GLY A 377 -12.92 -1.26 0.34
C GLY A 377 -11.59 -0.68 0.82
N LEU A 378 -10.47 -1.17 0.28
CA LEU A 378 -9.14 -0.71 0.65
C LEU A 378 -8.87 0.75 0.23
N SER A 379 -9.37 1.17 -0.94
CA SER A 379 -9.29 2.57 -1.39
C SER A 379 -10.05 3.48 -0.43
N SER A 380 -11.27 3.09 -0.04
CA SER A 380 -12.07 3.83 0.95
C SER A 380 -11.36 3.94 2.30
N PHE A 381 -10.73 2.85 2.77
CA PHE A 381 -9.95 2.85 4.00
C PHE A 381 -8.74 3.80 3.91
N ILE A 382 -7.96 3.73 2.84
CA ILE A 382 -6.78 4.57 2.63
C ILE A 382 -7.13 6.05 2.60
N LEU A 383 -8.17 6.40 1.84
CA LEU A 383 -8.60 7.78 1.69
C LEU A 383 -9.26 8.29 2.98
N GLY A 384 -10.07 7.46 3.65
CA GLY A 384 -10.73 7.79 4.91
C GLY A 384 -9.79 7.88 6.11
N CYS A 385 -8.70 7.12 6.12
CA CYS A 385 -7.61 7.23 7.11
C CYS A 385 -6.56 8.28 6.71
N GLY A 386 -6.72 8.95 5.56
CA GLY A 386 -5.79 9.97 5.07
C GLY A 386 -4.36 9.46 4.96
N ILE A 387 -4.17 8.21 4.53
CA ILE A 387 -2.85 7.57 4.49
C ILE A 387 -1.93 8.35 3.55
N SER A 388 -0.78 8.73 4.07
CA SER A 388 0.23 9.50 3.35
C SER A 388 0.88 8.65 2.26
N LEU A 389 1.20 9.29 1.13
CA LEU A 389 1.98 8.65 0.08
C LEU A 389 3.32 8.15 0.61
N GLU A 390 3.80 7.07 0.01
CA GLU A 390 5.08 6.48 0.36
C GLU A 390 6.23 7.45 0.05
N ILE A 391 7.19 7.55 0.98
CA ILE A 391 8.26 8.56 0.94
C ILE A 391 9.10 8.52 -0.34
N ASP A 392 9.30 7.34 -0.93
CA ASP A 392 10.05 7.15 -2.18
C ASP A 392 9.18 7.15 -3.44
N MET A 393 7.88 7.40 -3.31
CA MET A 393 6.95 7.51 -4.43
C MET A 393 6.63 8.98 -4.77
N THR A 394 6.13 9.21 -5.99
CA THR A 394 5.76 10.57 -6.44
C THR A 394 4.79 11.20 -5.46
N GLY A 395 5.11 12.42 -4.99
CA GLY A 395 4.34 13.15 -4.00
C GLY A 395 4.68 12.85 -2.53
N GLY A 396 5.53 11.86 -2.24
CA GLY A 396 5.96 11.51 -0.88
C GLY A 396 7.26 12.19 -0.41
N PHE A 397 7.98 12.85 -1.31
CA PHE A 397 9.24 13.55 -1.04
C PHE A 397 9.31 14.89 -1.75
N ASP A 398 10.20 15.76 -1.25
CA ASP A 398 10.57 17.02 -1.87
C ASP A 398 11.98 16.91 -2.47
N LEU A 399 12.12 17.23 -3.76
CA LEU A 399 13.40 17.27 -4.48
C LEU A 399 13.32 18.31 -5.62
N SER A 400 14.33 19.17 -5.74
CA SER A 400 14.27 20.31 -6.68
C SER A 400 14.40 19.95 -8.16
N VAL A 401 14.89 18.75 -8.50
CA VAL A 401 15.32 18.40 -9.87
C VAL A 401 14.53 17.23 -10.48
N SER A 402 13.99 16.32 -9.66
CA SER A 402 13.16 15.20 -10.13
C SER A 402 11.98 14.99 -9.20
N HIS A 403 10.79 14.92 -9.77
CA HIS A 403 9.54 14.67 -9.04
C HIS A 403 9.11 13.20 -9.14
N CYS A 404 9.91 12.36 -9.79
CA CYS A 404 9.51 11.02 -10.17
C CYS A 404 9.89 10.02 -9.08
N GLY A 405 8.89 9.38 -8.48
CA GLY A 405 9.10 8.32 -7.52
C GLY A 405 9.58 7.00 -8.13
N ILE A 406 9.92 6.07 -7.25
CA ILE A 406 10.46 4.75 -7.58
C ILE A 406 9.48 3.86 -8.36
N GLU A 407 8.17 4.11 -8.24
CA GLU A 407 7.12 3.39 -8.96
C GLU A 407 7.19 3.59 -10.49
N ASN A 408 7.96 4.58 -10.94
CA ASN A 408 8.16 4.89 -12.35
C ASN A 408 9.53 4.42 -12.88
N GLU A 409 10.39 3.79 -12.06
CA GLU A 409 11.74 3.31 -12.46
C GLU A 409 11.71 2.39 -13.69
N LEU A 410 10.65 1.57 -13.80
CA LEU A 410 10.47 0.65 -14.93
C LEU A 410 9.52 1.18 -16.00
N ASN A 411 9.07 2.43 -15.87
CA ASN A 411 8.22 3.08 -16.85
C ASN A 411 9.08 3.59 -18.02
N ILE A 412 8.61 3.37 -19.24
CA ILE A 412 9.36 3.67 -20.48
C ILE A 412 8.91 5.01 -21.08
N HIS A 413 7.76 5.54 -20.65
CA HIS A 413 7.15 6.71 -21.26
C HIS A 413 7.42 7.96 -20.44
N GLU A 414 8.34 8.76 -20.95
CA GLU A 414 8.72 10.08 -20.45
C GLU A 414 7.69 11.19 -20.75
N ASP A 415 6.72 10.94 -21.63
CA ASP A 415 5.74 11.94 -22.11
C ASP A 415 4.62 12.25 -21.10
N LEU A 416 4.52 11.50 -20.00
CA LEU A 416 3.54 11.76 -18.92
C LEU A 416 4.03 12.83 -17.92
N ARG A 417 5.19 13.46 -18.17
CA ARG A 417 5.88 14.41 -17.28
C ARG A 417 5.22 15.79 -17.14
N HIS A 418 4.10 16.06 -17.83
CA HIS A 418 3.39 17.35 -17.82
C HIS A 418 1.92 17.20 -17.39
N TRP A 419 1.67 16.47 -16.30
CA TRP A 419 0.40 16.61 -15.61
C TRP A 419 0.53 17.76 -14.60
N GLU A 420 -0.10 18.89 -14.89
CA GLU A 420 -0.33 19.93 -13.87
C GLU A 420 -1.36 19.36 -12.90
N ALA A 421 -1.03 19.30 -11.61
CA ALA A 421 -1.95 18.87 -10.58
C ALA A 421 -3.23 19.73 -10.69
N GLN A 422 -4.31 19.12 -11.17
CA GLN A 422 -5.61 19.76 -11.12
C GLN A 422 -6.03 19.81 -9.66
N ASP A 423 -6.46 20.98 -9.20
CA ASP A 423 -7.25 21.19 -7.99
C ASP A 423 -8.62 20.50 -8.13
N ASP A 424 -8.61 19.21 -8.44
CA ASP A 424 -9.81 18.40 -8.36
C ASP A 424 -10.06 18.18 -6.89
N ASN A 425 -10.99 18.99 -6.38
CA ASN A 425 -11.51 18.93 -5.03
C ASN A 425 -11.52 17.48 -4.53
N LEU A 426 -10.81 17.35 -3.40
CA LEU A 426 -10.66 16.25 -2.48
C LEU A 426 -11.70 15.14 -2.63
N PHE A 427 -11.27 13.94 -2.27
CA PHE A 427 -12.17 12.92 -1.79
C PHE A 427 -13.08 13.48 -0.67
N SER A 428 -14.19 14.09 -1.04
CA SER A 428 -15.38 14.24 -0.22
C SER A 428 -16.00 12.87 -0.25
N SER A 429 -15.41 11.94 0.51
CA SER A 429 -16.30 10.98 1.14
C SER A 429 -17.25 11.85 1.93
N ASP A 430 -18.50 11.92 1.51
CA ASP A 430 -19.61 12.49 2.28
C ASP A 430 -19.77 11.80 3.67
N GLN A 431 -18.86 10.88 4.02
CA GLN A 431 -18.85 9.95 5.14
C GLN A 431 -17.44 9.75 5.74
N GLY A 432 -16.45 10.58 5.40
CA GLY A 432 -15.12 10.50 6.00
C GLY A 432 -15.19 10.82 7.49
N ILE A 433 -14.89 9.85 8.35
CA ILE A 433 -14.79 10.05 9.80
C ILE A 433 -13.58 10.96 10.02
N GLY A 434 -13.84 12.27 10.09
CA GLY A 434 -12.87 13.25 10.52
C GLY A 434 -12.46 12.96 11.96
N LEU A 435 -11.39 12.17 12.14
CA LEU A 435 -10.73 11.94 13.43
C LEU A 435 -10.03 13.20 13.96
N GLY A 436 -10.19 14.35 13.30
CA GLY A 436 -9.52 15.62 13.60
C GLY A 436 -10.46 16.81 13.81
N LEU A 437 -11.68 16.62 14.32
CA LEU A 437 -12.55 17.76 14.64
C LEU A 437 -12.36 18.20 16.10
N SER A 438 -12.00 19.49 16.24
CA SER A 438 -12.11 20.30 17.47
C SER A 438 -13.58 20.53 17.85
N ILE A 439 -14.31 19.44 18.01
CA ILE A 439 -15.53 19.36 18.80
C ILE A 439 -15.06 19.12 20.24
N ASP A 440 -15.84 19.53 21.25
CA ASP A 440 -15.60 19.01 22.60
C ASP A 440 -15.84 17.48 22.58
N ILE A 441 -14.78 16.73 22.25
CA ILE A 441 -14.77 15.28 22.03
C ILE A 441 -15.32 14.60 23.27
N GLU A 442 -15.04 15.15 24.45
CA GLU A 442 -15.48 14.59 25.72
C GLU A 442 -16.99 14.72 25.89
N GLU A 443 -17.58 15.89 25.63
CA GLU A 443 -19.03 16.09 25.76
C GLU A 443 -19.81 15.27 24.72
N THR A 444 -19.36 15.27 23.47
CA THR A 444 -20.00 14.49 22.40
C THR A 444 -19.89 12.99 22.60
N THR A 445 -18.73 12.50 23.07
CA THR A 445 -18.55 11.10 23.45
C THR A 445 -19.46 10.72 24.62
N LYS A 446 -19.59 11.58 25.65
CA LYS A 446 -20.51 11.34 26.78
C LYS A 446 -21.97 11.28 26.33
N ASP A 447 -22.41 12.19 25.45
CA ASP A 447 -23.76 12.18 24.88
C ASP A 447 -24.02 10.92 24.05
N LEU A 448 -23.07 10.52 23.20
CA LEU A 448 -23.15 9.28 22.44
C LEU A 448 -23.26 8.05 23.36
N ILE A 449 -22.41 7.95 24.39
CA ILE A 449 -22.47 6.87 25.38
C ILE A 449 -23.82 6.86 26.10
N SER A 450 -24.37 8.04 26.46
CA SER A 450 -25.69 8.16 27.08
C SER A 450 -26.80 7.63 26.15
N LYS A 451 -26.76 8.01 24.87
CA LYS A 451 -27.69 7.52 23.83
C LYS A 451 -27.54 6.01 23.58
N LEU A 452 -26.32 5.47 23.62
CA LEU A 452 -26.08 4.03 23.46
C LEU A 452 -26.59 3.26 24.69
N LYS A 453 -26.37 3.76 25.91
CA LYS A 453 -26.90 3.17 27.14
C LYS A 453 -28.42 3.16 27.19
N SER A 454 -29.07 4.24 26.75
CA SER A 454 -30.54 4.30 26.69
C SER A 454 -31.13 3.34 25.64
N LYS A 455 -30.46 3.15 24.50
CA LYS A 455 -30.86 2.18 23.46
C LYS A 455 -30.56 0.72 23.83
N LYS A 456 -29.41 0.43 24.45
CA LYS A 456 -29.01 -0.93 24.88
C LYS A 456 -29.96 -1.51 25.93
N ASN A 457 -30.58 -0.66 26.74
CA ASN A 457 -31.58 -1.05 27.74
C ASN A 457 -33.01 -1.16 27.18
N SER A 458 -33.19 -0.96 25.87
CA SER A 458 -34.51 -1.08 25.27
C SER A 458 -34.66 -2.47 24.62
N PRO A 459 -35.85 -3.11 24.69
CA PRO A 459 -36.16 -4.37 24.01
C PRO A 459 -36.26 -4.20 22.47
N LEU A 460 -35.45 -3.31 21.90
CA LEU A 460 -35.45 -2.89 20.49
C LEU A 460 -35.14 -4.04 19.55
N LYS A 461 -34.31 -5.02 19.94
CA LYS A 461 -33.98 -6.15 19.05
C LYS A 461 -35.20 -7.07 18.87
N GLU A 462 -35.93 -7.36 19.93
CA GLU A 462 -37.19 -8.13 19.89
C GLU A 462 -38.30 -7.31 19.25
N GLN A 463 -38.42 -6.01 19.56
CA GLN A 463 -39.41 -5.13 18.95
C GLN A 463 -39.14 -4.82 17.47
N LEU A 464 -37.89 -4.75 17.01
CA LEU A 464 -37.55 -4.60 15.59
C LEU A 464 -37.90 -5.87 14.82
N THR A 465 -37.63 -7.04 15.41
CA THR A 465 -38.00 -8.34 14.79
C THR A 465 -39.53 -8.48 14.74
N GLU A 466 -40.25 -8.21 15.84
CA GLU A 466 -41.71 -8.17 15.86
C GLU A 466 -42.31 -7.08 14.94
N SER A 467 -41.65 -5.92 14.82
CA SER A 467 -42.14 -4.82 13.99
C SER A 467 -41.85 -5.04 12.51
N LEU A 468 -40.79 -5.78 12.16
CA LEU A 468 -40.50 -6.21 10.80
C LEU A 468 -41.49 -7.29 10.35
N ASP A 469 -41.82 -8.24 11.23
CA ASP A 469 -42.87 -9.24 11.00
C ASP A 469 -44.26 -8.60 10.88
N LYS A 470 -44.56 -7.55 11.65
CA LYS A 470 -45.81 -6.78 11.56
C LYS A 470 -45.85 -5.83 10.35
N MET A 471 -44.70 -5.42 9.80
CA MET A 471 -44.60 -4.59 8.59
C MET A 471 -44.88 -5.39 7.30
N ASN A 472 -44.81 -6.72 7.34
CA ASN A 472 -45.20 -7.57 6.21
C ASN A 472 -46.74 -7.63 5.99
N LEU A 473 -47.53 -7.02 6.87
CA LEU A 473 -49.01 -7.02 6.80
C LEU A 473 -49.65 -5.63 6.68
N ASN A 474 -48.91 -4.53 6.94
CA ASN A 474 -49.47 -3.17 6.88
C ASN A 474 -48.55 -2.27 6.03
N ASP A 475 -49.10 -1.78 4.92
CA ASP A 475 -48.45 -1.06 3.82
C ASP A 475 -47.95 0.38 4.18
N ASP A 476 -47.99 0.78 5.44
CA ASP A 476 -47.53 2.10 5.90
C ASP A 476 -46.05 2.05 6.32
N ARG A 477 -45.16 1.90 5.33
CA ARG A 477 -43.70 1.89 5.51
C ARG A 477 -43.19 3.23 6.08
N ARG A 478 -42.78 3.25 7.35
CA ARG A 478 -42.02 4.37 7.93
C ARG A 478 -40.65 4.44 7.27
N GLN A 479 -40.47 5.34 6.31
CA GLN A 479 -39.16 5.70 5.79
C GLN A 479 -38.27 6.21 6.94
N ILE A 480 -37.28 5.43 7.35
CA ILE A 480 -36.18 5.94 8.16
C ILE A 480 -35.35 6.82 7.22
N LYS A 481 -35.58 8.13 7.22
CA LYS A 481 -34.70 9.09 6.56
C LYS A 481 -33.36 9.09 7.28
N ILE A 482 -32.44 8.24 6.84
CA ILE A 482 -31.04 8.33 7.24
C ILE A 482 -30.49 9.59 6.58
N LYS A 483 -30.13 10.59 7.39
CA LYS A 483 -29.45 11.78 6.92
C LYS A 483 -28.03 11.36 6.52
N THR A 484 -27.79 11.17 5.23
CA THR A 484 -26.49 10.73 4.68
C THR A 484 -25.51 11.89 4.44
N GLN A 485 -25.94 13.14 4.66
CA GLN A 485 -25.10 14.32 4.61
C GLN A 485 -24.76 14.81 6.02
N PHE A 486 -23.47 14.77 6.35
CA PHE A 486 -22.89 15.45 7.50
C PHE A 486 -22.23 16.73 7.02
N ASP A 487 -22.67 17.88 7.54
CA ASP A 487 -22.05 19.17 7.23
C ASP A 487 -20.65 19.19 7.87
N LEU A 488 -19.60 19.10 7.06
CA LEU A 488 -18.21 19.23 7.51
C LEU A 488 -17.86 20.71 7.74
N PRO A 489 -17.10 21.05 8.79
CA PRO A 489 -16.57 22.40 8.97
C PRO A 489 -15.60 22.74 7.84
N THR A 490 -15.79 23.89 7.20
CA THR A 490 -14.80 24.49 6.29
C THR A 490 -13.57 24.93 7.09
N VAL A 491 -12.58 24.06 7.22
CA VAL A 491 -11.22 24.40 7.70
C VAL A 491 -10.32 24.57 6.46
N ASP A 492 -9.30 25.42 6.56
CA ASP A 492 -8.26 25.57 5.53
C ASP A 492 -7.79 24.19 5.05
N VAL A 493 -8.14 23.87 3.82
CA VAL A 493 -8.02 22.52 3.27
C VAL A 493 -6.56 22.30 2.92
N GLN A 494 -5.81 21.65 3.80
CA GLN A 494 -4.59 20.96 3.36
C GLN A 494 -5.03 19.90 2.35
N GLU A 495 -4.44 19.89 1.15
CA GLU A 495 -4.72 18.90 0.10
C GLU A 495 -4.32 17.49 0.58
N ILE A 496 -5.25 16.81 1.24
CA ILE A 496 -5.12 15.42 1.64
C ILE A 496 -5.53 14.55 0.45
N ASN A 497 -4.84 13.42 0.25
CA ASN A 497 -5.06 12.49 -0.86
C ASN A 497 -4.81 13.11 -2.25
N ALA A 498 -3.78 13.97 -2.36
CA ALA A 498 -3.40 14.61 -3.62
C ALA A 498 -3.15 13.58 -4.75
N VAL A 499 -3.59 13.93 -5.95
CA VAL A 499 -3.42 13.16 -7.18
C VAL A 499 -2.23 13.72 -7.95
N HIS A 500 -1.28 12.86 -8.31
CA HIS A 500 -0.01 13.27 -8.93
C HIS A 500 0.15 12.80 -10.37
N GLU A 501 -0.88 12.18 -10.95
CA GLU A 501 -0.91 11.76 -12.34
C GLU A 501 -2.36 11.70 -12.85
N ASP A 502 -2.53 11.68 -14.18
CA ASP A 502 -3.84 11.53 -14.81
C ASP A 502 -4.45 10.14 -14.54
N LEU A 503 -5.28 10.01 -13.51
CA LEU A 503 -5.96 8.75 -13.19
C LEU A 503 -7.10 8.41 -14.16
N ASP A 504 -7.66 9.42 -14.83
CA ASP A 504 -8.80 9.25 -15.74
C ASP A 504 -8.41 8.49 -17.01
N ARG A 505 -7.11 8.49 -17.39
CA ARG A 505 -6.61 7.66 -18.50
C ARG A 505 -6.88 6.17 -18.33
N PHE A 506 -7.11 5.68 -17.11
CA PHE A 506 -7.42 4.28 -16.83
C PHE A 506 -8.92 3.94 -16.90
N ILE A 507 -9.77 4.95 -17.12
CA ILE A 507 -11.22 4.84 -17.10
C ILE A 507 -11.74 5.11 -18.52
N ASP A 508 -12.73 4.37 -18.97
CA ASP A 508 -13.35 4.62 -20.28
C ASP A 508 -14.18 5.91 -20.17
N PRO A 509 -13.88 6.95 -20.97
CA PRO A 509 -14.50 8.26 -20.81
C PRO A 509 -16.01 8.24 -21.08
N VAL A 510 -16.47 7.39 -22.00
CA VAL A 510 -17.89 7.27 -22.35
C VAL A 510 -18.63 6.63 -21.18
N LEU A 511 -18.10 5.53 -20.65
CA LEU A 511 -18.70 4.86 -19.50
C LEU A 511 -18.63 5.74 -18.25
N ASN A 512 -17.53 6.47 -18.04
CA ASN A 512 -17.34 7.37 -16.91
C ASN A 512 -18.42 8.47 -16.85
N GLN A 513 -18.82 9.00 -18.01
CA GLN A 513 -19.89 9.99 -18.13
C GLN A 513 -21.29 9.38 -17.90
N SER A 514 -21.49 8.13 -18.33
CA SER A 514 -22.79 7.45 -18.25
C SER A 514 -23.11 6.85 -16.88
N ILE A 515 -22.10 6.32 -16.18
CA ILE A 515 -22.24 5.64 -14.88
C ILE A 515 -21.67 6.58 -13.82
N LYS A 516 -22.48 7.52 -13.32
CA LYS A 516 -22.06 8.49 -12.30
C LYS A 516 -22.23 7.91 -10.90
N ASN A 517 -21.47 8.45 -9.94
CA ASN A 517 -21.73 8.20 -8.53
C ASN A 517 -23.04 8.91 -8.15
N GLN A 518 -23.99 8.15 -7.62
CA GLN A 518 -25.29 8.67 -7.21
C GLN A 518 -25.81 7.91 -5.99
N PRO A 519 -26.52 8.57 -5.06
CA PRO A 519 -27.13 7.87 -3.93
C PRO A 519 -28.25 6.95 -4.41
N PHE A 520 -28.52 5.89 -3.63
CA PHE A 520 -29.63 4.99 -3.89
C PHE A 520 -30.98 5.74 -3.78
N ASP A 521 -31.81 5.64 -4.82
CA ASP A 521 -33.17 6.18 -4.84
C ASP A 521 -34.20 5.03 -4.76
N PRO A 522 -34.97 4.90 -3.65
CA PRO A 522 -35.99 3.86 -3.50
C PRO A 522 -37.21 4.05 -4.41
N THR A 523 -37.33 5.18 -5.11
CA THR A 523 -38.40 5.42 -6.09
C THR A 523 -38.06 4.87 -7.48
N GLU A 524 -36.77 4.77 -7.80
CA GLU A 524 -36.26 4.27 -9.08
C GLU A 524 -35.79 2.80 -8.99
N HIS A 525 -35.44 2.35 -7.78
CA HIS A 525 -34.87 1.04 -7.55
C HIS A 525 -35.59 0.26 -6.45
N HIS A 526 -35.57 -1.06 -6.57
CA HIS A 526 -36.19 -1.96 -5.61
C HIS A 526 -35.20 -2.27 -4.47
N GLU A 527 -35.72 -2.33 -3.25
CA GLU A 527 -34.97 -2.81 -2.09
C GLU A 527 -34.60 -4.28 -2.28
N PHE A 528 -33.36 -4.63 -1.95
CA PHE A 528 -32.86 -6.00 -2.04
C PHE A 528 -32.95 -6.68 -0.67
N MET A 529 -33.66 -7.81 -0.59
CA MET A 529 -33.86 -8.53 0.67
C MET A 529 -32.68 -9.47 0.92
N LEU A 530 -32.03 -9.36 2.08
CA LEU A 530 -30.87 -10.23 2.43
C LEU A 530 -31.20 -11.73 2.43
N ALA A 531 -32.48 -12.10 2.63
CA ALA A 531 -32.93 -13.49 2.53
C ALA A 531 -32.92 -14.04 1.09
N GLU A 532 -32.86 -13.18 0.07
CA GLU A 532 -32.76 -13.59 -1.34
C GLU A 532 -31.32 -13.92 -1.73
N TYR A 533 -30.34 -13.21 -1.18
CA TYR A 533 -28.92 -13.50 -1.33
C TYR A 533 -28.11 -12.87 -0.19
N CYS A 534 -27.32 -13.70 0.49
CA CYS A 534 -26.37 -13.28 1.51
C CYS A 534 -25.04 -13.99 1.28
N TRP A 535 -23.99 -13.49 1.94
CA TRP A 535 -22.66 -14.06 1.80
C TRP A 535 -22.61 -15.48 2.38
N GLU A 536 -23.21 -15.69 3.55
CA GLU A 536 -23.14 -16.92 4.33
C GLU A 536 -23.77 -18.11 3.61
N ASP A 537 -24.94 -17.92 2.98
CA ASP A 537 -25.68 -19.00 2.34
C ASP A 537 -25.32 -19.17 0.84
N HIS A 538 -24.71 -18.16 0.21
CA HIS A 538 -24.52 -18.15 -1.24
C HIS A 538 -23.12 -17.69 -1.69
N GLY A 539 -22.68 -16.52 -1.22
CA GLY A 539 -21.43 -15.90 -1.66
C GLY A 539 -20.19 -16.73 -1.32
N CYS A 540 -20.16 -17.31 -0.12
CA CYS A 540 -19.06 -18.12 0.39
C CYS A 540 -18.80 -19.35 -0.50
N ASP A 541 -19.84 -20.15 -0.77
CA ASP A 541 -19.75 -21.34 -1.63
C ASP A 541 -19.34 -21.01 -3.05
N LEU A 542 -19.87 -19.91 -3.61
CA LEU A 542 -19.51 -19.44 -4.94
C LEU A 542 -18.03 -19.07 -5.03
N ALA A 543 -17.51 -18.33 -4.04
CA ALA A 543 -16.11 -17.94 -3.98
C ALA A 543 -15.20 -19.17 -3.82
N ASN A 544 -15.54 -20.07 -2.90
CA ASN A 544 -14.80 -21.31 -2.64
C ASN A 544 -14.78 -22.25 -3.85
N TYR A 545 -15.83 -22.26 -4.67
CA TYR A 545 -15.87 -23.08 -5.88
C TYR A 545 -14.78 -22.69 -6.90
N TYR A 546 -14.48 -21.39 -7.05
CA TYR A 546 -13.49 -20.91 -8.03
C TYR A 546 -12.12 -20.57 -7.43
N LEU A 547 -12.07 -20.30 -6.12
CA LEU A 547 -10.86 -20.06 -5.35
C LEU A 547 -10.96 -20.83 -4.02
N PRO A 548 -10.52 -22.09 -3.97
CA PRO A 548 -10.71 -22.94 -2.80
C PRO A 548 -10.20 -22.30 -1.50
N GLY A 549 -11.06 -22.25 -0.48
CA GLY A 549 -10.79 -21.72 0.85
C GLY A 549 -10.99 -20.21 1.01
N ILE A 550 -11.07 -19.43 -0.07
CA ILE A 550 -11.18 -17.97 0.05
C ILE A 550 -12.49 -17.52 0.69
N GLY A 551 -13.58 -18.26 0.48
CA GLY A 551 -14.89 -17.96 1.04
C GLY A 551 -14.81 -17.99 2.57
N ASP A 552 -14.19 -19.03 3.12
CA ASP A 552 -14.03 -19.21 4.57
C ASP A 552 -13.08 -18.16 5.18
N ASP A 553 -12.01 -17.80 4.46
CA ASP A 553 -11.10 -16.74 4.91
C ASP A 553 -11.82 -15.38 4.94
N LEU A 554 -12.65 -15.08 3.94
CA LEU A 554 -13.44 -13.84 3.89
C LEU A 554 -14.54 -13.80 4.95
N VAL A 555 -15.17 -14.94 5.28
CA VAL A 555 -16.08 -15.03 6.44
C VAL A 555 -15.33 -14.63 7.72
N ALA A 556 -14.10 -15.13 7.90
CA ALA A 556 -13.28 -14.75 9.05
C ALA A 556 -12.93 -13.24 9.05
N GLU A 557 -12.60 -12.67 7.89
CA GLU A 557 -12.29 -11.24 7.75
C GLU A 557 -13.52 -10.37 8.07
N PHE A 558 -14.69 -10.70 7.53
CA PHE A 558 -15.95 -9.99 7.81
C PHE A 558 -16.34 -10.12 9.28
N THR A 559 -16.20 -11.31 9.86
CA THR A 559 -16.50 -11.54 11.27
C THR A 559 -15.58 -10.73 12.18
N GLU A 560 -14.28 -10.68 11.89
CA GLU A 560 -13.32 -9.86 12.64
C GLU A 560 -13.68 -8.38 12.52
N ALA A 561 -13.95 -7.86 11.31
CA ALA A 561 -14.32 -6.47 11.11
C ALA A 561 -15.61 -6.07 11.86
N ILE A 562 -16.58 -6.98 11.98
CA ILE A 562 -17.84 -6.74 12.73
C ILE A 562 -17.62 -6.82 14.24
N SER A 563 -16.74 -7.70 14.71
CA SER A 563 -16.60 -8.05 16.13
C SER A 563 -15.45 -7.33 16.85
N ILE A 564 -14.52 -6.71 16.11
CA ILE A 564 -13.36 -6.03 16.68
C ILE A 564 -13.76 -4.96 17.69
N THR A 565 -13.22 -5.06 18.90
CA THR A 565 -13.48 -4.13 20.01
C THR A 565 -12.37 -4.20 21.04
N ASP A 566 -11.97 -3.03 21.56
CA ASP A 566 -11.04 -2.92 22.69
C ASP A 566 -11.74 -3.11 24.05
N TRP A 567 -13.07 -3.22 24.06
CA TRP A 567 -13.86 -3.43 25.27
C TRP A 567 -13.82 -4.91 25.69
N ARG A 568 -13.15 -5.19 26.81
CA ARG A 568 -13.17 -6.50 27.49
C ARG A 568 -14.26 -6.58 28.56
#